data_AF-A0A3D4S8M9-F1
#
_entry.id   AF-A0A3D4S8M9-F1
#
_cell.length_a   1.000
_cell.length_b   1.000
_cell.length_c   1.000
_cell.angle_alpha   90.00
_cell.angle_beta   90.00
_cell.angle_gamma   90.00
#
_symmetry.space_group_name_H-M   'P 1'
#
loop_
_entity.id
_entity.type
_entity.pdbx_description
1 polymer ?
#
loop_
_entity_poly.entity_id
_entity_poly.type
_entity_poly.pdbx_seq_one_letter_code
_entity_poly.pdbx_strand_id
1 'polypeptide(L)'
;MVKKTYTFTDKCGTVDVYTLTNARGMQMEVSTLGGRILTLTAPDRDGRFADVLMGLARPEDYVDNHPYYGAFIGRYGNRIGGAKFTLGGKTYELEKNNGKNMLHGGFVGFDRRLMTAKIDGEALVLSYHSPDGECGFPGNLDVDVKYELTDDGEVKLTYDAVSDADTLCNLTNHAYFNIGDDDTVLDQVLDINASRITPVDDELIPHGEFMDVIGTPYSFKGGVKLGKNMFSDDHMIALCHGFDFNYCLDRKTENDLEFCASVYDEKSGRYMECYTTLPGVQLYTSNTVKGSVGKKTYENYAALCLETQGFPNSPNCPEYPSTVLKKGEKYHTETVYKFSVK
;
A
#
# COMPACT_ATOMS: atom_id res chain seq x y z
N MET A 1 15.44 3.59 -17.65
CA MET A 1 15.22 2.50 -18.65
C MET A 1 14.18 1.51 -18.13
N VAL A 2 13.18 1.13 -18.94
CA VAL A 2 12.20 0.07 -18.63
C VAL A 2 12.36 -1.08 -19.62
N LYS A 3 12.40 -2.32 -19.12
CA LYS A 3 12.55 -3.49 -19.98
C LYS A 3 11.74 -4.67 -19.43
N LYS A 4 11.04 -5.39 -20.31
CA LYS A 4 10.54 -6.72 -19.99
C LYS A 4 11.71 -7.70 -19.84
N THR A 5 11.89 -8.26 -18.66
CA THR A 5 13.04 -9.10 -18.30
C THR A 5 12.69 -10.57 -18.10
N TYR A 6 11.44 -10.87 -17.74
CA TYR A 6 10.99 -12.23 -17.51
C TYR A 6 9.54 -12.44 -17.95
N THR A 7 9.21 -13.66 -18.36
CA THR A 7 7.85 -14.08 -18.72
C THR A 7 7.66 -15.53 -18.28
N PHE A 8 6.54 -15.82 -17.63
CA PHE A 8 6.10 -17.17 -17.33
C PHE A 8 4.59 -17.32 -17.57
N THR A 9 4.11 -18.56 -17.66
CA THR A 9 2.69 -18.85 -17.80
C THR A 9 2.26 -19.76 -16.66
N ASP A 10 1.15 -19.41 -16.02
CA ASP A 10 0.52 -20.20 -14.96
C ASP A 10 -1.01 -20.18 -15.09
N LYS A 11 -1.75 -20.65 -14.08
CA LYS A 11 -3.23 -20.67 -14.04
C LYS A 11 -3.88 -19.30 -14.21
N CYS A 12 -3.15 -18.21 -13.95
CA CYS A 12 -3.61 -16.83 -14.14
C CYS A 12 -3.42 -16.31 -15.57
N GLY A 13 -2.73 -17.06 -16.45
CA GLY A 13 -2.32 -16.63 -17.79
C GLY A 13 -0.82 -16.36 -17.91
N THR A 14 -0.43 -15.63 -18.96
CA THR A 14 0.96 -15.22 -19.17
C THR A 14 1.27 -13.97 -18.34
N VAL A 15 2.22 -14.11 -17.43
CA VAL A 15 2.70 -13.06 -16.54
C VAL A 15 4.04 -12.55 -17.05
N ASP A 16 4.18 -11.24 -17.18
CA ASP A 16 5.41 -10.56 -17.56
C ASP A 16 5.97 -9.80 -16.35
N VAL A 17 7.29 -9.78 -16.21
CA VAL A 17 8.02 -8.95 -15.24
C VAL A 17 8.83 -7.91 -16.00
N TYR A 18 8.73 -6.67 -15.54
CA TYR A 18 9.43 -5.51 -16.07
C TYR A 18 10.41 -4.99 -15.03
N THR A 19 11.66 -4.79 -15.44
CA THR A 19 12.67 -4.13 -14.61
C THR A 19 12.81 -2.68 -15.06
N LEU A 20 12.67 -1.76 -14.11
CA LEU A 20 12.98 -0.35 -14.25
C LEU A 20 14.34 -0.09 -13.59
N THR A 21 15.24 0.59 -14.30
CA THR A 21 16.58 0.95 -13.81
C THR A 21 16.81 2.43 -14.02
N ASN A 22 17.19 3.15 -12.96
CA ASN A 22 17.58 4.57 -13.05
C ASN A 22 19.09 4.73 -13.31
N ALA A 23 19.52 5.95 -13.61
CA ALA A 23 20.91 6.29 -13.91
C ALA A 23 21.87 6.06 -12.72
N ARG A 24 21.33 5.96 -11.49
CA ARG A 24 22.11 5.70 -10.26
C ARG A 24 22.23 4.22 -9.93
N GLY A 25 21.63 3.33 -10.73
CA GLY A 25 21.72 1.88 -10.56
C GLY A 25 20.68 1.27 -9.61
N MET A 26 19.73 2.06 -9.08
CA MET A 26 18.55 1.48 -8.42
C MET A 26 17.74 0.70 -9.44
N GLN A 27 17.13 -0.38 -8.98
CA GLN A 27 16.30 -1.27 -9.79
C GLN A 27 14.98 -1.53 -9.09
N MET A 28 13.91 -1.56 -9.85
CA MET A 28 12.58 -1.95 -9.40
C MET A 28 12.02 -2.98 -10.38
N GLU A 29 11.51 -4.09 -9.87
CA GLU A 29 10.81 -5.08 -10.69
C GLU A 29 9.32 -5.04 -10.43
N VAL A 30 8.53 -4.98 -11.50
CA VAL A 30 7.07 -4.93 -11.45
C VAL A 30 6.50 -6.07 -12.28
N SER A 31 5.58 -6.84 -11.68
CA SER A 31 4.87 -7.94 -12.35
C SER A 31 3.50 -7.50 -12.84
N THR A 32 3.09 -7.98 -14.01
CA THR A 32 1.72 -7.78 -14.52
C THR A 32 0.67 -8.51 -13.69
N LEU A 33 1.03 -9.53 -12.91
CA LEU A 33 0.14 -10.16 -11.96
C LEU A 33 0.02 -9.32 -10.69
N GLY A 34 -1.13 -8.67 -10.53
CA GLY A 34 -1.42 -7.84 -9.36
C GLY A 34 -0.72 -6.49 -9.37
N GLY A 35 -0.14 -6.09 -10.51
CA GLY A 35 0.65 -4.87 -10.63
C GLY A 35 1.71 -4.72 -9.54
N ARG A 36 2.30 -5.83 -9.08
CA ARG A 36 3.05 -5.83 -7.82
C ARG A 36 4.50 -5.42 -8.04
N ILE A 37 5.05 -4.68 -7.07
CA ILE A 37 6.50 -4.45 -6.96
C ILE A 37 7.11 -5.69 -6.30
N LEU A 38 7.92 -6.44 -7.04
CA LEU A 38 8.56 -7.67 -6.58
C LEU A 38 9.84 -7.39 -5.80
N THR A 39 10.65 -6.47 -6.31
CA THR A 39 11.95 -6.08 -5.76
C THR A 39 12.16 -4.58 -5.94
N LEU A 40 12.88 -3.97 -5.01
CA LEU A 40 13.31 -2.57 -5.11
C LEU A 40 14.66 -2.43 -4.43
N THR A 41 15.68 -2.01 -5.16
CA THR A 41 17.02 -1.83 -4.60
C THR A 41 17.31 -0.38 -4.24
N ALA A 42 17.97 -0.17 -3.10
CA ALA A 42 18.43 1.15 -2.67
C ALA A 42 19.86 1.09 -2.10
N PRO A 43 20.71 2.09 -2.37
CA PRO A 43 22.08 2.13 -1.85
C PRO A 43 22.09 2.50 -0.35
N ASP A 44 23.01 1.91 0.40
CA ASP A 44 23.40 2.37 1.74
C ASP A 44 24.44 3.51 1.66
N ARG A 45 24.89 4.01 2.83
CA ARG A 45 25.90 5.09 2.91
C ARG A 45 27.25 4.73 2.27
N ASP A 46 27.55 3.44 2.12
CA ASP A 46 28.77 2.92 1.53
C ASP A 46 28.59 2.61 0.02
N GLY A 47 27.41 2.90 -0.55
CA GLY A 47 27.06 2.62 -1.94
C GLY A 47 26.65 1.18 -2.22
N ARG A 48 26.43 0.35 -1.19
CA ARG A 48 25.98 -1.04 -1.36
C ARG A 48 24.46 -1.10 -1.49
N PHE A 49 24.00 -1.73 -2.56
CA PHE A 49 22.58 -1.93 -2.81
C PHE A 49 22.06 -3.15 -2.04
N ALA A 50 20.88 -3.01 -1.45
CA ALA A 50 20.08 -4.13 -0.95
C ALA A 50 18.65 -4.01 -1.46
N ASP A 51 17.96 -5.14 -1.55
CA ASP A 51 16.52 -5.16 -1.80
C ASP A 51 15.80 -4.75 -0.51
N VAL A 52 15.09 -3.61 -0.57
CA VAL A 52 14.42 -3.02 0.59
C VAL A 52 12.98 -3.52 0.75
N LEU A 53 12.57 -4.53 -0.01
CA LEU A 53 11.23 -5.11 0.05
C LEU A 53 11.22 -6.58 0.49
N MET A 54 10.40 -6.84 1.51
CA MET A 54 9.93 -8.19 1.84
C MET A 54 9.03 -8.69 0.71
N GLY A 55 9.22 -9.96 0.32
CA GLY A 55 8.41 -10.62 -0.69
C GLY A 55 8.78 -12.10 -0.87
N LEU A 56 8.22 -12.73 -1.89
CA LEU A 56 8.51 -14.12 -2.26
C LEU A 56 9.74 -14.22 -3.16
N ALA A 57 10.35 -15.40 -3.18
CA ALA A 57 11.61 -15.64 -3.88
C ALA A 57 11.47 -15.58 -5.41
N ARG A 58 10.33 -16.03 -5.95
CA ARG A 58 10.10 -16.09 -7.40
C ARG A 58 8.77 -15.47 -7.79
N PRO A 59 8.67 -14.86 -8.99
CA PRO A 59 7.41 -14.33 -9.52
C PRO A 59 6.25 -15.34 -9.53
N GLU A 60 6.52 -16.61 -9.77
CA GLU A 60 5.53 -17.71 -9.79
C GLU A 60 4.88 -17.94 -8.42
N ASP A 61 5.61 -17.72 -7.33
CA ASP A 61 5.12 -18.01 -5.98
C ASP A 61 3.96 -17.08 -5.58
N TYR A 62 3.79 -15.95 -6.29
CA TYR A 62 2.72 -14.97 -6.06
C TYR A 62 1.36 -15.38 -6.63
N VAL A 63 1.31 -16.50 -7.36
CA VAL A 63 0.06 -17.03 -7.89
C VAL A 63 -0.77 -17.73 -6.80
N ASP A 64 -0.12 -18.20 -5.74
CA ASP A 64 -0.76 -18.82 -4.56
C ASP A 64 -1.00 -17.81 -3.43
N ASN A 65 -1.61 -18.25 -2.33
CA ASN A 65 -2.01 -17.35 -1.26
C ASN A 65 -0.83 -16.76 -0.49
N HIS A 66 -0.83 -15.43 -0.38
CA HIS A 66 0.15 -14.62 0.34
C HIS A 66 -0.53 -13.33 0.86
N PRO A 67 0.04 -12.63 1.85
CA PRO A 67 -0.51 -11.37 2.36
C PRO A 67 -0.14 -10.19 1.47
N TYR A 68 -0.61 -10.16 0.22
CA TYR A 68 -0.55 -8.97 -0.66
C TYR A 68 0.83 -8.34 -0.95
N TYR A 69 1.95 -9.00 -0.66
CA TYR A 69 3.31 -8.51 -0.87
C TYR A 69 3.50 -7.70 -2.17
N GLY A 70 3.70 -6.38 -2.02
CA GLY A 70 4.00 -5.43 -3.08
C GLY A 70 2.85 -5.11 -4.03
N ALA A 71 1.66 -5.65 -3.79
CA ALA A 71 0.56 -5.63 -4.75
C ALA A 71 -0.09 -4.26 -4.94
N PHE A 72 -0.59 -4.01 -6.15
CA PHE A 72 -1.57 -2.98 -6.41
C PHE A 72 -2.94 -3.42 -5.88
N ILE A 73 -3.49 -2.63 -4.96
CA ILE A 73 -4.73 -2.93 -4.25
C ILE A 73 -5.89 -2.11 -4.80
N GLY A 74 -7.00 -2.79 -5.03
CA GLY A 74 -8.28 -2.20 -5.42
C GLY A 74 -9.35 -3.28 -5.62
N ARG A 75 -10.61 -2.93 -5.87
CA ARG A 75 -11.14 -1.58 -6.09
C ARG A 75 -11.14 -0.68 -4.85
N TYR A 76 -11.06 -1.27 -3.67
CA TYR A 76 -11.04 -0.57 -2.38
C TYR A 76 -9.94 -1.12 -1.45
N GLY A 77 -8.95 -0.30 -1.14
CA GLY A 77 -7.91 -0.57 -0.14
C GLY A 77 -8.46 -0.56 1.28
N ASN A 78 -7.91 -1.45 2.12
CA ASN A 78 -8.33 -1.70 3.49
C ASN A 78 -9.76 -2.26 3.60
N ARG A 79 -10.41 -2.07 4.76
CA ARG A 79 -11.66 -2.73 5.13
C ARG A 79 -12.92 -1.92 4.83
N ILE A 80 -14.00 -2.62 4.51
CA ILE A 80 -15.38 -2.11 4.56
C ILE A 80 -16.17 -2.98 5.55
N GLY A 81 -16.68 -2.33 6.61
CA GLY A 81 -17.39 -2.97 7.71
C GLY A 81 -18.66 -3.68 7.25
N GLY A 82 -18.86 -4.91 7.75
CA GLY A 82 -20.00 -5.76 7.40
C GLY A 82 -20.05 -6.21 5.93
N ALA A 83 -19.00 -5.92 5.15
CA ALA A 83 -18.91 -6.14 3.71
C ALA A 83 -20.11 -5.55 2.96
N LYS A 84 -20.50 -4.31 3.30
CA LYS A 84 -21.59 -3.60 2.61
C LYS A 84 -21.43 -2.10 2.74
N PHE A 85 -22.07 -1.37 1.83
CA PHE A 85 -22.18 0.09 1.88
C PHE A 85 -23.46 0.56 1.18
N THR A 86 -23.82 1.82 1.36
CA THR A 86 -24.96 2.44 0.66
C THR A 86 -24.48 3.56 -0.25
N LEU A 87 -24.88 3.52 -1.52
CA LEU A 87 -24.54 4.52 -2.52
C LEU A 87 -25.79 4.86 -3.34
N GLY A 88 -26.10 6.15 -3.47
CA GLY A 88 -27.29 6.61 -4.18
C GLY A 88 -28.61 6.05 -3.62
N GLY A 89 -28.68 5.76 -2.32
CA GLY A 89 -29.85 5.16 -1.68
C GLY A 89 -30.01 3.65 -1.90
N LYS A 90 -29.08 2.99 -2.60
CA LYS A 90 -29.03 1.54 -2.78
C LYS A 90 -27.93 0.93 -1.92
N THR A 91 -28.25 -0.16 -1.21
CA THR A 91 -27.26 -0.95 -0.48
C THR A 91 -26.62 -1.98 -1.41
N TYR A 92 -25.29 -2.07 -1.34
CA TYR A 92 -24.47 -3.04 -2.06
C TYR A 92 -23.85 -4.00 -1.05
N GLU A 93 -24.00 -5.29 -1.29
CA GLU A 93 -23.35 -6.36 -0.52
C GLU A 93 -22.07 -6.76 -1.26
N LEU A 94 -20.97 -6.91 -0.51
CA LEU A 94 -19.63 -7.23 -0.97
C LEU A 94 -19.22 -8.62 -0.48
N GLU A 95 -18.09 -9.11 -0.99
CA GLU A 95 -17.50 -10.36 -0.53
C GLU A 95 -16.97 -10.26 0.91
N LYS A 96 -17.26 -11.28 1.73
CA LYS A 96 -16.81 -11.38 3.12
C LYS A 96 -15.52 -12.18 3.21
N ASN A 97 -14.43 -11.63 2.68
CA ASN A 97 -13.12 -12.30 2.68
C ASN A 97 -12.32 -12.09 3.97
N ASN A 98 -12.79 -11.24 4.90
CA ASN A 98 -12.17 -11.02 6.20
C ASN A 98 -13.22 -11.03 7.32
N GLY A 99 -13.57 -12.24 7.80
CA GLY A 99 -14.61 -12.40 8.82
C GLY A 99 -15.97 -11.95 8.30
N LYS A 100 -16.57 -10.93 8.92
CA LYS A 100 -17.81 -10.31 8.45
C LYS A 100 -17.58 -9.16 7.47
N ASN A 101 -16.32 -8.78 7.25
CA ASN A 101 -15.91 -7.58 6.53
C ASN A 101 -15.34 -7.93 5.16
N MET A 102 -15.27 -6.91 4.30
CA MET A 102 -14.54 -6.92 3.04
C MET A 102 -13.16 -6.33 3.29
N LEU A 103 -12.10 -6.92 2.73
CA LEU A 103 -10.72 -6.45 2.80
C LEU A 103 -10.11 -6.42 1.39
N HIS A 104 -9.44 -5.32 1.03
CA HIS A 104 -8.60 -5.20 -0.18
C HIS A 104 -9.28 -5.64 -1.49
N GLY A 105 -10.55 -5.27 -1.66
CA GLY A 105 -11.27 -5.53 -2.90
C GLY A 105 -11.87 -6.93 -3.06
N GLY A 106 -11.81 -7.81 -2.05
CA GLY A 106 -12.49 -9.11 -2.04
C GLY A 106 -11.57 -10.32 -2.17
N PHE A 107 -12.12 -11.50 -2.48
CA PHE A 107 -11.33 -12.74 -2.63
C PHE A 107 -10.35 -12.68 -3.78
N VAL A 108 -10.73 -11.97 -4.86
CA VAL A 108 -9.91 -11.81 -6.06
C VAL A 108 -9.92 -10.34 -6.47
N GLY A 109 -9.31 -9.51 -5.61
CA GLY A 109 -9.08 -8.09 -5.85
C GLY A 109 -8.00 -7.85 -6.90
N PHE A 110 -7.62 -6.58 -7.06
CA PHE A 110 -6.65 -6.17 -8.09
C PHE A 110 -5.29 -6.85 -7.92
N ASP A 111 -4.92 -7.26 -6.70
CA ASP A 111 -3.68 -8.00 -6.38
C ASP A 111 -3.58 -9.36 -7.10
N ARG A 112 -4.71 -9.91 -7.54
CA ARG A 112 -4.82 -11.19 -8.25
C ARG A 112 -5.16 -11.04 -9.73
N ARG A 113 -5.33 -9.82 -10.23
CA ARG A 113 -5.68 -9.58 -11.63
C ARG A 113 -4.44 -9.51 -12.51
N LEU A 114 -4.57 -10.06 -13.72
CA LEU A 114 -3.55 -9.91 -14.74
C LEU A 114 -3.76 -8.58 -15.46
N MET A 115 -2.77 -7.70 -15.35
CA MET A 115 -2.80 -6.35 -15.91
C MET A 115 -2.23 -6.35 -17.34
N THR A 116 -2.74 -5.46 -18.18
CA THR A 116 -2.14 -5.20 -19.50
C THR A 116 -1.01 -4.19 -19.34
N ALA A 117 0.18 -4.52 -19.84
CA ALA A 117 1.35 -3.65 -19.73
C ALA A 117 1.62 -2.82 -20.98
N LYS A 118 2.02 -1.58 -20.78
CA LYS A 118 2.56 -0.68 -21.80
C LYS A 118 3.78 0.07 -21.25
N ILE A 119 4.88 0.08 -22.00
CA ILE A 119 6.01 0.98 -21.72
C ILE A 119 5.68 2.35 -22.32
N ASP A 120 5.76 3.40 -21.51
CA ASP A 120 5.52 4.78 -21.93
C ASP A 120 6.70 5.67 -21.51
N GLY A 121 7.61 5.93 -22.45
CA GLY A 121 8.88 6.59 -22.16
C GLY A 121 9.72 5.80 -21.14
N GLU A 122 9.94 6.38 -19.96
CA GLU A 122 10.66 5.76 -18.85
C GLU A 122 9.75 5.17 -17.77
N ALA A 123 8.45 5.10 -18.05
CA ALA A 123 7.44 4.54 -17.15
C ALA A 123 6.92 3.19 -17.64
N LEU A 124 6.44 2.38 -16.70
CA LEU A 124 5.58 1.24 -16.97
C LEU A 124 4.15 1.61 -16.58
N VAL A 125 3.21 1.50 -17.51
CA VAL A 125 1.77 1.64 -17.24
C VAL A 125 1.14 0.26 -17.25
N LEU A 126 0.43 -0.09 -16.18
CA LEU A 126 -0.37 -1.30 -16.07
C LEU A 126 -1.85 -0.93 -16.01
N SER A 127 -2.65 -1.52 -16.89
CA SER A 127 -4.07 -1.22 -17.06
C SER A 127 -4.94 -2.43 -16.73
N TYR A 128 -6.11 -2.17 -16.14
CA TYR A 128 -7.12 -3.18 -15.89
C TYR A 128 -8.53 -2.63 -16.07
N HIS A 129 -9.41 -3.45 -16.65
CA HIS A 129 -10.84 -3.19 -16.75
C HIS A 129 -11.57 -4.04 -15.72
N SER A 130 -12.09 -3.40 -14.68
CA SER A 130 -12.88 -4.03 -13.63
C SER A 130 -14.37 -3.92 -14.00
N PRO A 131 -15.03 -5.01 -14.39
CA PRO A 131 -16.41 -4.95 -14.87
C PRO A 131 -17.40 -4.60 -13.75
N ASP A 132 -18.59 -4.13 -14.13
CA ASP A 132 -19.72 -3.93 -13.21
C ASP A 132 -20.05 -5.22 -12.44
N GLY A 133 -20.23 -5.08 -11.13
CA GLY A 133 -20.51 -6.18 -10.21
C GLY A 133 -19.29 -6.95 -9.73
N GLU A 134 -18.07 -6.64 -10.20
CA GLU A 134 -16.85 -7.31 -9.73
C GLU A 134 -16.69 -7.13 -8.22
N CYS A 135 -16.58 -8.25 -7.50
CA CYS A 135 -16.54 -8.32 -6.03
C CYS A 135 -17.69 -7.55 -5.32
N GLY A 136 -18.80 -7.30 -6.03
CA GLY A 136 -20.00 -6.60 -5.53
C GLY A 136 -20.03 -5.09 -5.79
N PHE A 137 -18.99 -4.50 -6.39
CA PHE A 137 -18.94 -3.06 -6.67
C PHE A 137 -19.73 -2.69 -7.94
N PRO A 138 -20.51 -1.58 -7.95
CA PRO A 138 -21.20 -1.11 -9.15
C PRO A 138 -20.25 -0.42 -10.13
N GLY A 139 -20.63 -0.42 -11.41
CA GLY A 139 -19.96 0.31 -12.48
C GLY A 139 -18.74 -0.41 -13.04
N ASN A 140 -18.56 -0.30 -14.35
CA ASN A 140 -17.29 -0.62 -14.96
C ASN A 140 -16.27 0.43 -14.50
N LEU A 141 -15.06 0.00 -14.18
CA LEU A 141 -13.95 0.87 -13.79
C LEU A 141 -12.74 0.53 -14.64
N ASP A 142 -12.34 1.49 -15.49
CA ASP A 142 -11.05 1.46 -16.16
C ASP A 142 -10.02 2.08 -15.22
N VAL A 143 -8.94 1.36 -14.95
CA VAL A 143 -7.88 1.80 -14.05
C VAL A 143 -6.51 1.62 -14.67
N ASP A 144 -5.68 2.63 -14.51
CA ASP A 144 -4.26 2.63 -14.84
C ASP A 144 -3.44 2.88 -13.57
N VAL A 145 -2.35 2.13 -13.42
CA VAL A 145 -1.29 2.45 -12.47
C VAL A 145 0.04 2.57 -13.20
N LYS A 146 0.66 3.74 -13.05
CA LYS A 146 1.94 4.10 -13.66
C LYS A 146 3.05 3.99 -12.62
N TYR A 147 4.11 3.26 -12.98
CA TYR A 147 5.32 3.06 -12.20
C TYR A 147 6.47 3.81 -12.85
N GLU A 148 7.14 4.66 -12.08
CA GLU A 148 8.36 5.35 -12.48
C GLU A 148 9.45 5.16 -11.42
N LEU A 149 10.69 4.98 -11.88
CA LEU A 149 11.87 5.01 -11.03
C LEU A 149 12.80 6.10 -11.56
N THR A 150 12.80 7.26 -10.89
CA THR A 150 13.51 8.45 -11.38
C THR A 150 15.00 8.41 -11.03
N ASP A 151 15.78 9.21 -11.75
CA ASP A 151 17.20 9.42 -11.47
C ASP A 151 17.48 10.11 -10.14
N ASP A 152 16.46 10.66 -9.47
CA ASP A 152 16.57 11.24 -8.11
C ASP A 152 16.24 10.25 -7.00
N GLY A 153 16.10 8.96 -7.33
CA GLY A 153 15.82 7.90 -6.37
C GLY A 153 14.37 7.84 -5.93
N GLU A 154 13.45 8.34 -6.75
CA GLU A 154 12.01 8.35 -6.46
C GLU A 154 11.32 7.18 -7.16
N VAL A 155 10.61 6.35 -6.40
CA VAL A 155 9.58 5.44 -6.90
C VAL A 155 8.27 6.21 -6.91
N LYS A 156 7.74 6.53 -8.09
CA LYS A 156 6.46 7.22 -8.25
C LYS A 156 5.39 6.25 -8.73
N LEU A 157 4.27 6.28 -8.01
CA LEU A 157 3.06 5.54 -8.31
C LEU A 157 1.96 6.56 -8.59
N THR A 158 1.47 6.60 -9.82
CA THR A 158 0.32 7.43 -10.20
C THR A 158 -0.83 6.51 -10.54
N TYR A 159 -2.00 6.78 -9.97
CA TYR A 159 -3.22 6.01 -10.16
C TYR A 159 -4.26 6.87 -10.85
N ASP A 160 -4.75 6.41 -12.00
CA ASP A 160 -5.82 7.05 -12.74
C ASP A 160 -6.98 6.07 -12.88
N ALA A 161 -8.21 6.53 -12.67
CA ALA A 161 -9.39 5.71 -12.92
C ALA A 161 -10.60 6.52 -13.38
N VAL A 162 -11.49 5.88 -14.13
CA VAL A 162 -12.79 6.44 -14.54
C VAL A 162 -13.84 5.36 -14.52
N SER A 163 -15.04 5.69 -14.04
CA SER A 163 -16.17 4.77 -14.01
C SER A 163 -17.35 5.27 -14.84
N ASP A 164 -18.10 4.33 -15.40
CA ASP A 164 -19.33 4.60 -16.14
C ASP A 164 -20.59 4.68 -15.25
N ALA A 165 -20.42 4.50 -13.94
CA ALA A 165 -21.41 4.69 -12.89
C ALA A 165 -20.77 5.29 -11.62
N ASP A 166 -21.59 5.76 -10.68
CA ASP A 166 -21.09 6.08 -9.34
C ASP A 166 -20.59 4.78 -8.67
N THR A 167 -19.37 4.81 -8.13
CA THR A 167 -18.75 3.66 -7.48
C THR A 167 -17.86 4.10 -6.32
N LEU A 168 -17.20 3.14 -5.66
CA LEU A 168 -16.13 3.41 -4.72
C LEU A 168 -14.78 3.20 -5.40
N CYS A 169 -13.80 4.05 -5.10
CA CYS A 169 -12.44 3.91 -5.58
C CYS A 169 -11.47 4.34 -4.47
N ASN A 170 -10.66 3.40 -3.98
CA ASN A 170 -9.60 3.66 -3.02
C ASN A 170 -8.41 2.77 -3.37
N LEU A 171 -7.40 3.33 -4.02
CA LEU A 171 -6.30 2.60 -4.64
C LEU A 171 -5.01 2.81 -3.84
N THR A 172 -4.23 1.75 -3.67
CA THR A 172 -2.94 1.83 -2.95
C THR A 172 -1.96 0.75 -3.40
N ASN A 173 -0.73 0.77 -2.87
CA ASN A 173 0.25 -0.30 -3.05
C ASN A 173 0.70 -0.85 -1.70
N HIS A 174 0.72 -2.18 -1.60
CA HIS A 174 0.99 -2.90 -0.35
C HIS A 174 2.46 -3.36 -0.25
N ALA A 175 3.41 -2.47 -0.56
CA ALA A 175 4.84 -2.72 -0.40
C ALA A 175 5.23 -2.87 1.08
N TYR A 176 5.96 -3.95 1.38
CA TYR A 176 6.48 -4.25 2.70
C TYR A 176 7.95 -3.83 2.75
N PHE A 177 8.23 -2.66 3.30
CA PHE A 177 9.56 -2.08 3.39
C PHE A 177 10.34 -2.61 4.60
N ASN A 178 11.59 -2.97 4.36
CA ASN A 178 12.63 -3.07 5.36
C ASN A 178 13.88 -2.39 4.79
N ILE A 179 13.98 -1.07 4.98
CA ILE A 179 15.02 -0.27 4.31
C ILE A 179 16.44 -0.56 4.84
N GLY A 180 16.56 -1.20 6.00
CA GLY A 180 17.84 -1.68 6.52
C GLY A 180 18.29 -3.01 5.90
N ASP A 181 17.39 -3.79 5.28
CA ASP A 181 17.58 -5.21 4.97
C ASP A 181 18.02 -6.04 6.19
N ASP A 182 17.41 -5.76 7.35
CA ASP A 182 17.65 -6.50 8.59
C ASP A 182 16.59 -7.60 8.79
N ASP A 183 16.64 -8.32 9.92
CA ASP A 183 15.64 -9.33 10.27
C ASP A 183 14.31 -8.69 10.74
N THR A 184 14.37 -7.49 11.32
CA THR A 184 13.18 -6.74 11.77
C THR A 184 13.30 -5.24 11.47
N VAL A 185 12.17 -4.53 11.52
CA VAL A 185 12.11 -3.06 11.40
C VAL A 185 12.12 -2.32 12.74
N LEU A 186 12.29 -3.03 13.87
CA LEU A 186 12.08 -2.46 15.20
C LEU A 186 13.01 -1.27 15.51
N ASP A 187 14.23 -1.28 14.99
CA ASP A 187 15.21 -0.20 15.20
C ASP A 187 15.07 0.97 14.21
N GLN A 188 14.24 0.83 13.18
CA GLN A 188 14.02 1.90 12.21
C GLN A 188 13.20 3.04 12.86
N VAL A 189 13.62 4.26 12.57
CA VAL A 189 12.98 5.48 13.08
C VAL A 189 11.92 5.93 12.08
N LEU A 190 10.67 5.93 12.52
CA LEU A 190 9.50 6.34 11.73
C LEU A 190 9.04 7.72 12.19
N ASP A 191 8.81 8.62 11.24
CA ASP A 191 8.09 9.87 11.44
C ASP A 191 6.85 9.87 10.54
N ILE A 192 5.67 10.18 11.08
CA ILE A 192 4.43 10.33 10.30
C ILE A 192 3.89 11.73 10.57
N ASN A 193 3.59 12.46 9.50
CA ASN A 193 2.97 13.78 9.56
C ASN A 193 1.46 13.66 9.83
N ALA A 194 1.10 13.19 11.02
CA ALA A 194 -0.28 13.01 11.46
C ALA A 194 -0.42 13.32 12.95
N SER A 195 -1.48 14.03 13.31
CA SER A 195 -1.86 14.27 14.70
C SER A 195 -3.01 13.39 15.18
N ARG A 196 -3.66 12.64 14.27
CA ARG A 196 -4.80 11.77 14.56
C ARG A 196 -4.71 10.43 13.85
N ILE A 197 -5.36 9.41 14.40
CA ILE A 197 -5.68 8.16 13.70
C ILE A 197 -7.20 7.95 13.65
N THR A 198 -7.63 7.01 12.80
CA THR A 198 -8.98 6.43 12.89
C THR A 198 -8.92 5.22 13.83
N PRO A 199 -9.37 5.32 15.10
CA PRO A 199 -9.40 4.18 16.01
C PRO A 199 -10.35 3.10 15.47
N VAL A 200 -10.13 1.87 15.91
CA VAL A 200 -10.85 0.70 15.40
C VAL A 200 -11.51 -0.10 16.52
N ASP A 201 -12.54 -0.86 16.15
CA ASP A 201 -13.12 -1.88 17.01
C ASP A 201 -12.32 -3.20 17.02
N ASP A 202 -12.82 -4.21 17.73
CA ASP A 202 -12.20 -5.53 17.83
C ASP A 202 -12.19 -6.31 16.49
N GLU A 203 -12.94 -5.87 15.48
CA GLU A 203 -12.92 -6.41 14.10
C GLU A 203 -12.02 -5.56 13.17
N LEU A 204 -11.25 -4.61 13.73
CA LEU A 204 -10.39 -3.66 13.04
C LEU A 204 -11.13 -2.70 12.10
N ILE A 205 -12.37 -2.34 12.44
CA ILE A 205 -13.21 -1.42 11.68
C ILE A 205 -13.29 -0.07 12.40
N PRO A 206 -12.98 1.05 11.74
CA PRO A 206 -13.26 2.37 12.27
C PRO A 206 -14.72 2.78 11.99
N HIS A 207 -15.29 3.62 12.86
CA HIS A 207 -16.73 3.97 12.85
C HIS A 207 -17.02 5.47 12.70
N GLY A 208 -16.04 6.28 12.30
CA GLY A 208 -16.20 7.72 12.04
C GLY A 208 -15.46 8.61 13.04
N GLU A 209 -14.95 8.04 14.12
CA GLU A 209 -14.20 8.78 15.13
C GLU A 209 -12.77 9.11 14.69
N PHE A 210 -12.22 10.15 15.30
CA PHE A 210 -10.80 10.49 15.23
C PHE A 210 -10.21 10.47 16.63
N MET A 211 -9.01 9.93 16.78
CA MET A 211 -8.28 9.91 18.04
C MET A 211 -6.96 10.65 17.91
N ASP A 212 -6.69 11.62 18.80
CA ASP A 212 -5.42 12.33 18.87
C ASP A 212 -4.28 11.38 19.28
N VAL A 213 -3.14 11.46 18.59
CA VAL A 213 -2.00 10.56 18.86
C VAL A 213 -0.99 11.14 19.84
N ILE A 214 -0.92 12.47 19.99
CA ILE A 214 0.11 13.15 20.79
C ILE A 214 0.02 12.70 22.25
N GLY A 215 1.15 12.21 22.79
CA GLY A 215 1.21 11.68 24.16
C GLY A 215 0.72 10.24 24.31
N THR A 216 0.33 9.57 23.21
CA THR A 216 -0.07 8.16 23.18
C THR A 216 1.03 7.31 22.49
N PRO A 217 0.99 5.97 22.61
CA PRO A 217 1.86 5.07 21.86
C PRO A 217 1.73 5.17 20.33
N TYR A 218 0.68 5.81 19.82
CA TYR A 218 0.45 6.02 18.40
C TYR A 218 1.24 7.21 17.83
N SER A 219 1.88 8.04 18.65
CA SER A 219 2.63 9.20 18.14
C SER A 219 4.00 8.81 17.59
N PHE A 220 4.16 8.93 16.27
CA PHE A 220 5.46 8.89 15.57
C PHE A 220 6.02 10.27 15.22
N LYS A 221 5.30 11.34 15.54
CA LYS A 221 5.66 12.72 15.19
C LYS A 221 7.05 13.10 15.70
N GLY A 222 7.92 13.54 14.78
CA GLY A 222 9.30 13.94 15.08
C GLY A 222 10.31 12.79 15.10
N GLY A 223 9.91 11.59 14.67
CA GLY A 223 10.80 10.43 14.55
C GLY A 223 10.87 9.59 15.82
N VAL A 224 10.33 8.38 15.76
CA VAL A 224 10.30 7.42 16.86
C VAL A 224 10.69 6.03 16.36
N LYS A 225 11.55 5.33 17.10
CA LYS A 225 11.88 3.92 16.80
C LYS A 225 10.61 3.07 16.90
N LEU A 226 10.32 2.28 15.87
CA LEU A 226 9.13 1.42 15.81
C LEU A 226 8.99 0.54 17.06
N GLY A 227 10.08 -0.09 17.48
CA GLY A 227 10.11 -0.99 18.64
C GLY A 227 9.78 -0.32 19.98
N LYS A 228 9.84 1.02 20.08
CA LYS A 228 9.50 1.75 21.32
C LYS A 228 8.06 1.55 21.73
N ASN A 229 7.15 1.56 20.75
CA ASN A 229 5.70 1.54 20.98
C ASN A 229 5.03 0.25 20.47
N MET A 230 5.74 -0.56 19.67
CA MET A 230 5.21 -1.80 19.05
C MET A 230 4.58 -2.78 20.05
N PHE A 231 5.08 -2.79 21.29
CA PHE A 231 4.71 -3.74 22.33
C PHE A 231 3.92 -3.09 23.48
N SER A 232 3.23 -1.99 23.19
CA SER A 232 2.36 -1.33 24.16
C SER A 232 1.21 -2.25 24.61
N ASP A 233 0.86 -2.20 25.90
CA ASP A 233 -0.32 -2.87 26.45
C ASP A 233 -1.65 -2.15 26.12
N ASP A 234 -1.60 -1.07 25.33
CA ASP A 234 -2.79 -0.41 24.81
C ASP A 234 -3.66 -1.39 24.01
N HIS A 235 -4.97 -1.34 24.24
CA HIS A 235 -5.93 -2.32 23.70
C HIS A 235 -5.78 -2.58 22.20
N MET A 236 -5.73 -1.54 21.36
CA MET A 236 -5.71 -1.78 19.91
C MET A 236 -4.34 -2.27 19.43
N ILE A 237 -3.23 -1.81 20.03
CA ILE A 237 -1.88 -2.31 19.69
C ILE A 237 -1.75 -3.78 20.11
N ALA A 238 -2.24 -4.13 21.31
CA ALA A 238 -2.25 -5.50 21.80
C ALA A 238 -3.12 -6.42 20.92
N LEU A 239 -4.29 -5.93 20.48
CA LEU A 239 -5.19 -6.62 19.55
C LEU A 239 -4.50 -6.93 18.21
N CYS A 240 -3.77 -5.97 17.65
CA CYS A 240 -3.08 -6.12 16.36
C CYS A 240 -1.73 -6.84 16.48
N HIS A 241 -1.21 -7.04 17.71
CA HIS A 241 0.16 -7.43 18.00
C HIS A 241 1.20 -6.50 17.36
N GLY A 242 0.92 -5.20 17.31
CA GLY A 242 1.75 -4.19 16.63
C GLY A 242 0.91 -3.06 16.06
N PHE A 243 1.40 -2.40 15.01
CA PHE A 243 0.63 -1.37 14.31
C PHE A 243 -0.12 -1.95 13.11
N ASP A 244 -1.40 -1.59 13.01
CA ASP A 244 -2.27 -1.77 11.84
C ASP A 244 -3.31 -0.65 11.83
N PHE A 245 -2.85 0.59 11.66
CA PHE A 245 -3.70 1.78 11.84
C PHE A 245 -3.57 2.78 10.70
N ASN A 246 -4.69 3.38 10.33
CA ASN A 246 -4.73 4.52 9.42
C ASN A 246 -4.46 5.81 10.19
N TYR A 247 -3.39 6.49 9.79
CA TYR A 247 -3.01 7.82 10.24
C TYR A 247 -3.68 8.87 9.36
N CYS A 248 -4.33 9.84 9.99
CA CYS A 248 -4.97 10.96 9.30
C CYS A 248 -3.91 12.05 9.08
N LEU A 249 -3.49 12.26 7.83
CA LEU A 249 -2.38 13.15 7.52
C LEU A 249 -2.74 14.61 7.84
N ASP A 250 -1.81 15.32 8.48
CA ASP A 250 -1.90 16.75 8.77
C ASP A 250 -1.57 17.55 7.50
N ARG A 251 -2.49 17.49 6.52
CA ARG A 251 -2.34 18.10 5.20
C ARG A 251 -2.64 19.59 5.24
N LYS A 252 -1.95 20.36 4.40
CA LYS A 252 -2.22 21.80 4.20
C LYS A 252 -3.19 22.03 3.05
N THR A 253 -3.21 21.13 2.09
CA THR A 253 -4.04 21.18 0.89
C THR A 253 -4.79 19.86 0.71
N GLU A 254 -5.88 19.90 -0.06
CA GLU A 254 -6.68 18.71 -0.31
C GLU A 254 -5.92 17.70 -1.18
N ASN A 255 -5.35 18.14 -2.31
CA ASN A 255 -4.86 17.24 -3.37
C ASN A 255 -3.38 17.46 -3.77
N ASP A 256 -2.63 18.39 -3.18
CA ASP A 256 -1.22 18.55 -3.57
C ASP A 256 -0.38 17.40 -3.05
N LEU A 257 0.72 17.08 -3.74
CA LEU A 257 1.68 16.09 -3.27
C LEU A 257 2.40 16.62 -2.03
N GLU A 258 2.09 16.07 -0.86
CA GLU A 258 2.61 16.53 0.44
C GLU A 258 3.36 15.42 1.18
N PHE A 259 4.24 15.82 2.10
CA PHE A 259 4.96 14.90 2.98
C PHE A 259 3.99 14.09 3.86
N CYS A 260 4.12 12.77 3.79
CA CYS A 260 3.30 11.80 4.51
C CYS A 260 4.07 11.22 5.70
N ALA A 261 5.23 10.61 5.44
CA ALA A 261 6.01 9.92 6.44
C ALA A 261 7.48 9.81 6.02
N SER A 262 8.36 9.45 6.95
CA SER A 262 9.72 9.02 6.63
C SER A 262 10.18 7.88 7.51
N VAL A 263 11.06 7.04 6.96
CA VAL A 263 11.70 5.92 7.65
C VAL A 263 13.21 6.09 7.53
N TYR A 264 13.91 5.99 8.65
CA TYR A 264 15.36 6.04 8.70
C TYR A 264 15.92 4.79 9.36
N ASP A 265 16.89 4.16 8.71
CA ASP A 265 17.68 3.07 9.29
C ASP A 265 19.08 3.58 9.65
N GLU A 266 19.36 3.68 10.95
CA GLU A 266 20.62 4.21 11.49
C GLU A 266 21.85 3.39 11.09
N LYS A 267 21.67 2.08 10.86
CA LYS A 267 22.76 1.12 10.58
C LYS A 267 23.27 1.25 9.15
N SER A 268 22.38 1.18 8.17
CA SER A 268 22.71 1.35 6.74
C SER A 268 22.86 2.82 6.35
N GLY A 269 22.18 3.73 7.05
CA GLY A 269 22.04 5.13 6.64
C GLY A 269 20.99 5.36 5.56
N ARG A 270 20.25 4.32 5.13
CA ARG A 270 19.14 4.51 4.18
C ARG A 270 18.04 5.36 4.80
N TYR A 271 17.53 6.29 4.02
CA TYR A 271 16.43 7.16 4.38
C TYR A 271 15.38 7.12 3.27
N MET A 272 14.14 6.81 3.65
CA MET A 272 12.98 6.80 2.76
C MET A 272 12.00 7.87 3.20
N GLU A 273 11.61 8.75 2.28
CA GLU A 273 10.51 9.69 2.47
C GLU A 273 9.31 9.23 1.63
N CYS A 274 8.11 9.35 2.18
CA CYS A 274 6.85 9.10 1.49
C CYS A 274 6.12 10.43 1.32
N TYR A 275 5.67 10.70 0.10
CA TYR A 275 4.80 11.83 -0.25
C TYR A 275 3.54 11.32 -0.92
N THR A 276 2.40 11.99 -0.73
CA THR A 276 1.14 11.57 -1.33
C THR A 276 0.13 12.70 -1.49
N THR A 277 -0.80 12.52 -2.43
CA THR A 277 -2.00 13.36 -2.58
C THR A 277 -3.17 12.87 -1.72
N LEU A 278 -3.07 11.70 -1.09
CA LEU A 278 -4.15 11.06 -0.33
C LEU A 278 -4.26 11.57 1.12
N PRO A 279 -5.45 11.47 1.76
CA PRO A 279 -5.67 12.01 3.10
C PRO A 279 -5.10 11.12 4.23
N GLY A 280 -4.83 9.84 3.98
CA GLY A 280 -4.41 8.90 4.99
C GLY A 280 -3.26 7.99 4.57
N VAL A 281 -2.64 7.37 5.56
CA VAL A 281 -1.64 6.30 5.38
C VAL A 281 -1.86 5.19 6.38
N GLN A 282 -1.99 3.95 5.92
CA GLN A 282 -1.97 2.78 6.78
C GLN A 282 -0.52 2.48 7.17
N LEU A 283 -0.24 2.43 8.47
CA LEU A 283 0.96 1.78 9.00
C LEU A 283 0.58 0.35 9.41
N TYR A 284 1.17 -0.63 8.73
CA TYR A 284 1.11 -2.03 9.12
C TYR A 284 2.51 -2.58 9.33
N THR A 285 2.77 -3.30 10.43
CA THR A 285 4.14 -3.70 10.81
C THR A 285 4.38 -5.20 10.77
N SER A 286 3.76 -5.91 9.81
CA SER A 286 3.97 -7.36 9.58
C SER A 286 3.86 -8.21 10.87
N ASN A 287 2.81 -7.95 11.64
CA ASN A 287 2.68 -8.34 13.05
C ASN A 287 2.69 -9.86 13.29
N THR A 288 2.23 -10.65 12.31
CA THR A 288 2.02 -12.10 12.46
C THR A 288 2.54 -12.91 11.28
N VAL A 289 3.76 -12.63 10.82
CA VAL A 289 4.37 -13.30 9.66
C VAL A 289 5.43 -14.36 10.03
N LYS A 290 5.66 -14.61 11.33
CA LYS A 290 6.69 -15.53 11.82
C LYS A 290 6.68 -16.89 11.11
N GLY A 291 7.84 -17.27 10.57
CA GLY A 291 8.07 -18.53 9.87
C GLY A 291 7.61 -18.52 8.41
N SER A 292 7.09 -17.40 7.90
CA SER A 292 6.73 -17.28 6.49
C SER A 292 7.97 -17.38 5.61
N VAL A 293 7.90 -18.21 4.57
CA VAL A 293 9.00 -18.39 3.61
C VAL A 293 8.78 -17.50 2.40
N GLY A 294 9.72 -16.59 2.16
CA GLY A 294 9.80 -15.80 0.92
C GLY A 294 11.22 -15.78 0.37
N LYS A 295 11.75 -14.60 0.04
CA LYS A 295 13.18 -14.42 -0.34
C LYS A 295 14.13 -14.91 0.78
N LYS A 296 13.68 -14.76 2.03
CA LYS A 296 14.23 -15.36 3.25
C LYS A 296 13.09 -15.84 4.14
N THR A 297 13.40 -16.52 5.23
CA THR A 297 12.40 -16.79 6.28
C THR A 297 12.18 -15.52 7.08
N TYR A 298 10.93 -15.08 7.22
CA TYR A 298 10.57 -13.86 7.93
C TYR A 298 10.10 -14.14 9.35
N GLU A 299 10.56 -13.32 10.29
CA GLU A 299 10.01 -13.25 11.65
C GLU A 299 8.94 -12.16 11.73
N ASN A 300 8.18 -12.10 12.83
CA ASN A 300 7.28 -10.97 13.06
C ASN A 300 8.06 -9.65 12.99
N TYR A 301 7.42 -8.60 12.47
CA TYR A 301 8.03 -7.28 12.33
C TYR A 301 9.18 -7.23 11.33
N ALA A 302 9.22 -8.17 10.37
CA ALA A 302 10.22 -8.19 9.30
C ALA A 302 10.15 -6.97 8.36
N ALA A 303 9.00 -6.31 8.27
CA ALA A 303 8.77 -5.15 7.42
C ALA A 303 7.66 -4.23 7.94
N LEU A 304 7.57 -3.03 7.37
CA LEU A 304 6.44 -2.11 7.53
C LEU A 304 5.83 -1.76 6.18
N CYS A 305 4.53 -1.52 6.13
CA CYS A 305 3.82 -0.94 5.01
C CYS A 305 3.46 0.52 5.31
N LEU A 306 3.49 1.37 4.27
CA LEU A 306 2.95 2.73 4.29
C LEU A 306 1.93 2.87 3.15
N GLU A 307 0.74 2.33 3.34
CA GLU A 307 -0.29 2.32 2.30
C GLU A 307 -1.02 3.65 2.30
N THR A 308 -0.62 4.57 1.42
CA THR A 308 -1.33 5.85 1.24
C THR A 308 -2.73 5.58 0.66
N GLN A 309 -3.78 6.12 1.27
CA GLN A 309 -5.17 5.74 0.97
C GLN A 309 -6.20 6.77 1.44
N GLY A 310 -7.45 6.62 1.01
CA GLY A 310 -8.62 7.10 1.73
C GLY A 310 -8.85 6.30 3.01
N PHE A 311 -9.54 6.86 4.00
CA PHE A 311 -9.66 6.19 5.31
C PHE A 311 -10.44 4.87 5.19
N PRO A 312 -10.08 3.84 5.99
CA PRO A 312 -10.83 2.60 6.01
C PRO A 312 -12.30 2.85 6.37
N ASN A 313 -13.20 2.04 5.79
CA ASN A 313 -14.64 2.12 6.03
C ASN A 313 -15.31 3.48 5.71
N SER A 314 -14.66 4.42 5.02
CA SER A 314 -15.23 5.71 4.59
C SER A 314 -16.63 5.64 3.96
N PRO A 315 -17.00 4.62 3.14
CA PRO A 315 -18.36 4.49 2.61
C PRO A 315 -19.47 4.39 3.67
N ASN A 316 -19.13 4.04 4.90
CA ASN A 316 -20.04 3.91 6.04
C ASN A 316 -19.80 4.96 7.13
N CYS A 317 -18.87 5.90 6.93
CA CYS A 317 -18.46 6.92 7.90
C CYS A 317 -18.53 8.31 7.25
N PRO A 318 -19.69 9.00 7.30
CA PRO A 318 -19.90 10.30 6.64
C PRO A 318 -18.92 11.41 7.07
N GLU A 319 -18.29 11.28 8.23
CA GLU A 319 -17.29 12.19 8.78
C GLU A 319 -15.93 12.08 8.07
N TYR A 320 -15.69 10.99 7.36
CA TYR A 320 -14.44 10.75 6.64
C TYR A 320 -14.47 11.36 5.23
N PRO A 321 -13.30 11.69 4.64
CA PRO A 321 -13.20 12.06 3.24
C PRO A 321 -13.83 10.99 2.34
N SER A 322 -14.67 11.42 1.42
CA SER A 322 -15.38 10.52 0.52
C SER A 322 -14.42 9.76 -0.40
N THR A 323 -14.66 8.46 -0.53
CA THR A 323 -14.02 7.57 -1.52
C THR A 323 -14.95 7.24 -2.69
N VAL A 324 -16.05 7.99 -2.85
CA VAL A 324 -16.98 7.82 -3.96
C VAL A 324 -16.38 8.47 -5.21
N LEU A 325 -16.27 7.70 -6.29
CA LEU A 325 -15.98 8.19 -7.63
C LEU A 325 -17.29 8.36 -8.39
N LYS A 326 -17.62 9.57 -8.81
CA LYS A 326 -18.83 9.81 -9.59
C LYS A 326 -18.65 9.38 -11.04
N LYS A 327 -19.76 9.01 -11.67
CA LYS A 327 -19.79 8.66 -13.09
C LYS A 327 -19.08 9.72 -13.95
N GLY A 328 -18.08 9.29 -14.71
CA GLY A 328 -17.34 10.13 -15.66
C GLY A 328 -16.33 11.10 -15.03
N GLU A 329 -16.25 11.18 -13.70
CA GLU A 329 -15.16 11.90 -13.04
C GLU A 329 -13.85 11.12 -13.13
N LYS A 330 -12.74 11.86 -13.11
CA LYS A 330 -11.40 11.28 -13.10
C LYS A 330 -10.92 11.13 -11.67
N TYR A 331 -10.64 9.91 -11.26
CA TYR A 331 -9.80 9.62 -10.11
C TYR A 331 -8.34 9.86 -10.51
N HIS A 332 -7.59 10.59 -9.69
CA HIS A 332 -6.16 10.81 -9.88
C HIS A 332 -5.49 10.95 -8.52
N THR A 333 -4.53 10.07 -8.21
CA THR A 333 -3.76 10.15 -6.97
C THR A 333 -2.30 9.76 -7.21
N GLU A 334 -1.39 10.36 -6.44
CA GLU A 334 0.04 10.08 -6.53
C GLU A 334 0.63 9.69 -5.18
N THR A 335 1.57 8.77 -5.21
CA THR A 335 2.42 8.38 -4.08
C THR A 335 3.87 8.26 -4.53
N VAL A 336 4.77 8.87 -3.77
CA VAL A 336 6.20 8.89 -4.06
C VAL A 336 6.98 8.37 -2.87
N TYR A 337 7.78 7.33 -3.08
CA TYR A 337 8.79 6.88 -2.12
C TYR A 337 10.17 7.33 -2.61
N LYS A 338 10.77 8.29 -1.91
CA LYS A 338 12.07 8.86 -2.24
C LYS A 338 13.16 8.28 -1.36
N PHE A 339 14.15 7.66 -1.97
CA PHE A 339 15.29 7.05 -1.29
C PHE A 339 16.51 7.96 -1.33
N SER A 340 17.18 8.08 -0.20
CA SER A 340 18.42 8.81 -0.01
C SER A 340 19.27 8.17 1.09
N VAL A 341 20.42 8.76 1.38
CA VAL A 341 21.32 8.33 2.46
C VAL A 341 21.59 9.52 3.40
N LYS A 342 21.64 9.25 4.71
CA LYS A 342 22.01 10.23 5.75
C LYS A 342 23.33 9.88 6.42
#